data_AF-A0A936C8S8-F1
#
_entry.id   AF-A0A936C8S8-F1
#
_cell.length_a   1.000
_cell.length_b   1.000
_cell.length_c   1.000
_cell.angle_alpha   90.00
_cell.angle_beta   90.00
_cell.angle_gamma   90.00
#
_symmetry.space_group_name_H-M   'P 1'
#
loop_
_entity.id
_entity.type
_entity.pdbx_description
1 polymer ?
#
loop_
_entity_poly.entity_id
_entity_poly.type
_entity_poly.pdbx_seq_one_letter_code
_entity_poly.pdbx_strand_id
1 'polypeptide(L)' 'MIKELTLLGFFTSEVGMTKVLRYQETPGRFDPCEPYTKGQTIYASHA' A
#
# COMPACT_ATOMS: atom_id res chain seq x y z
N MET A 1 20.46 6.34 -8.01
CA MET A 1 19.89 7.67 -7.71
C MET A 1 18.53 7.94 -8.37
N ILE A 2 18.41 8.08 -9.70
CA ILE A 2 17.10 8.42 -10.33
C ILE A 2 16.00 7.39 -10.00
N LYS A 3 16.35 6.10 -10.00
CA LYS A 3 15.40 5.02 -9.69
C LYS A 3 14.88 5.08 -8.25
N GLU A 4 15.73 5.35 -7.26
CA GLU A 4 15.25 5.44 -5.87
C GLU A 4 14.35 6.64 -5.65
N LEU A 5 14.72 7.80 -6.22
CA LEU A 5 13.94 9.02 -6.06
C LEU A 5 12.56 8.92 -6.75
N THR A 6 12.49 8.25 -7.90
CA THR A 6 11.22 8.02 -8.61
C THR A 6 10.31 7.07 -7.84
N LEU A 7 10.84 5.99 -7.27
CA LEU A 7 10.06 5.09 -6.41
C LEU A 7 9.58 5.82 -5.14
N LEU A 8 10.47 6.57 -4.49
CA LEU A 8 10.12 7.35 -3.30
C LEU A 8 9.03 8.38 -3.59
N GLY A 9 9.18 9.15 -4.67
CA GLY A 9 8.17 10.14 -5.07
C GLY A 9 6.85 9.50 -5.45
N PHE A 10 6.87 8.35 -6.12
CA PHE A 10 5.65 7.65 -6.50
C PHE A 10 4.88 7.12 -5.29
N PHE A 11 5.55 6.43 -4.37
CA PHE A 11 4.89 5.82 -3.21
C PHE A 11 4.53 6.82 -2.10
N THR A 12 5.02 8.06 -2.16
CA THR A 12 4.58 9.16 -1.28
C THR A 12 3.56 10.11 -1.94
N SER A 13 3.26 9.90 -3.22
CA SER A 13 2.25 10.70 -3.94
C SER A 13 0.82 10.25 -3.62
N GLU A 14 -0.13 11.18 -3.80
CA GLU A 14 -1.56 10.89 -3.68
C GLU A 14 -1.98 9.72 -4.60
N VAL A 15 -1.49 9.70 -5.83
CA VAL A 15 -1.83 8.65 -6.81
C VAL A 15 -1.31 7.28 -6.37
N GLY A 16 -0.09 7.22 -5.83
CA GLY A 16 0.48 5.98 -5.30
C GLY A 16 -0.33 5.46 -4.10
N MET A 17 -0.68 6.34 -3.17
CA MET A 17 -1.43 5.98 -1.96
C MET A 17 -2.90 5.59 -2.26
N THR A 18 -3.54 6.20 -3.26
CA THR A 18 -4.97 5.98 -3.54
C THR A 18 -5.24 4.86 -4.54
N LYS A 19 -4.33 4.62 -5.50
CA LYS A 19 -4.57 3.66 -6.59
C LYS A 19 -3.75 2.39 -6.49
N VAL A 20 -2.58 2.46 -5.87
CA VAL A 20 -1.67 1.30 -5.78
C VAL A 20 -1.79 0.63 -4.44
N LEU A 21 -1.91 1.39 -3.35
CA LEU A 21 -2.02 0.84 -2.01
C LEU A 21 -3.47 0.80 -1.53
N ARG A 22 -3.78 -0.16 -0.69
CA ARG A 22 -5.07 -0.22 0.02
C ARG A 22 -4.93 0.47 1.37
N TYR A 23 -5.54 1.64 1.50
CA TYR A 23 -5.62 2.31 2.79
C TYR A 23 -6.65 1.62 3.70
N GLN A 24 -6.23 1.32 4.92
CA GLN A 24 -7.09 0.84 6.01
C GLN A 24 -6.68 1.58 7.28
N GLU A 25 -7.65 2.13 8.00
CA GLU A 25 -7.42 2.85 9.25
C GLU A 25 -6.90 1.91 10.35
N THR A 26 -5.91 2.37 11.13
CA THR A 26 -5.35 1.61 12.26
C THR A 26 -6.09 1.95 13.56
N PRO A 27 -6.39 0.97 14.45
CA PRO A 27 -6.16 -0.47 14.31
C PRO A 27 -7.20 -1.11 13.37
N GLY A 28 -6.70 -1.67 12.27
CA GLY A 28 -7.53 -2.35 11.29
C GLY A 28 -8.06 -3.68 11.80
N ARG A 29 -8.99 -4.28 11.04
CA ARG A 29 -9.47 -5.64 11.30
C ARG A 29 -8.32 -6.63 11.06
N PHE A 30 -8.03 -7.46 12.06
CA PHE A 30 -7.05 -8.55 11.94
C PHE A 30 -7.76 -9.86 11.61
N ASP A 31 -7.59 -10.34 10.38
CA ASP A 31 -8.07 -11.66 9.94
C ASP A 31 -6.85 -12.56 9.64
N PRO A 32 -6.51 -13.53 10.51
CA PRO A 32 -5.26 -14.29 10.43
C PRO A 32 -5.15 -15.23 9.21
N CYS A 33 -6.27 -15.57 8.58
CA CYS A 33 -6.36 -16.50 7.44
C CYS A 33 -7.19 -15.92 6.30
N GLU A 34 -7.07 -14.63 6.01
CA GLU A 34 -7.81 -14.01 4.90
C GLU A 34 -7.36 -14.61 3.54
N PRO A 35 -8.28 -15.09 2.70
CA PRO A 35 -7.92 -15.69 1.42
C PRO A 35 -7.26 -14.66 0.49
N TYR A 36 -6.10 -15.02 -0.06
CA TYR A 36 -5.40 -14.19 -1.03
C TYR A 36 -6.22 -14.07 -2.32
N THR A 37 -6.54 -12.84 -2.71
CA THR A 37 -7.15 -12.57 -4.01
C THR A 37 -6.05 -12.27 -5.04
N LYS A 38 -6.04 -12.98 -6.18
CA LYS A 38 -5.02 -12.77 -7.22
C LYS A 38 -5.10 -11.35 -7.77
N GLY A 39 -3.98 -10.62 -7.71
CA GLY A 39 -3.90 -9.21 -8.12
C GLY A 39 -4.29 -8.22 -7.01
N GLN A 40 -4.53 -8.72 -5.79
CA GLN A 40 -4.69 -7.88 -4.61
C GLN A 40 -3.41 -7.10 -4.35
N THR A 41 -3.56 -5.79 -4.21
CA THR A 41 -2.47 -4.90 -3.87
C THR A 41 -2.17 -4.94 -2.39
N ILE A 42 -0.95 -4.52 -2.03
CA ILE A 42 -0.50 -4.45 -0.64
C ILE A 42 -1.29 -3.37 0.14
N TYR A 43 -1.45 -3.62 1.43
CA TYR A 43 -1.98 -2.62 2.35
C TYR A 43 -0.97 -1.50 2.56
N ALA A 44 -1.46 -0.26 2.65
CA ALA A 44 -0.69 0.84 3.18
C ALA A 44 -0.60 0.68 4.71
N SER A 45 0.26 -0.22 5.18
CA SER A 45 0.61 -0.25 6.61
C SER A 45 1.37 1.04 6.90
N HIS A 46 0.80 1.91 7.74
CA HIS A 46 1.48 3.12 8.17
C HIS A 46 2.83 2.80 8.82
N ALA A 47 3.76 3.75 8.70
CA ALA A 47 4.96 3.84 9.54
C ALA A 47 4.59 3.92 11.04
#